data_AF-A0A665X8D9-F1
#
_entry.id   AF-A0A665X8D9-F1
#
_cell.length_a   1.000
_cell.length_b   1.000
_cell.length_c   1.000
_cell.angle_alpha   90.00
_cell.angle_beta   90.00
_cell.angle_gamma   90.00
#
_symmetry.space_group_name_H-M   'P 1'
#
loop_
_entity.id
_entity.type
_entity.pdbx_description
1 polymer ?
#
loop_
_entity_poly.entity_id
_entity_poly.type
_entity_poly.pdbx_seq_one_letter_code
_entity_poly.pdbx_strand_id
1 'polypeptide(L)'
;MTAPQWLSCCTSVLLLLYHVAPAVTQATCGVPGIPGIPGTHGPNGKDGPKGGKGDPGETGQPVRGQKGLIGLRGPPGRPGLKGDKGLPFNTANRAKPSFSRIRLQTNPPGVDTNIDFEREILPELDQRLQGVSLTNGSFMCVTKGVYFFSYHISARSRVCMKLMKGDTTHLMQCDMADGFLVTSGSAILELDVGDTVSLQATRFNTMVTSQSSASNTFTGFLIFPTA
;
A
#
# COMPACT_ATOMS: atom_id res chain seq x y z
N MET A 1 68.81 -7.41 10.02
CA MET A 1 68.59 -7.69 8.59
C MET A 1 67.12 -7.45 8.29
N THR A 2 66.83 -6.29 7.71
CA THR A 2 65.49 -5.77 7.41
C THR A 2 65.09 -6.18 6.00
N ALA A 3 63.96 -6.89 5.84
CA ALA A 3 63.37 -7.24 4.55
C ALA A 3 61.95 -6.59 4.43
N PRO A 4 61.52 -6.19 3.22
CA PRO A 4 60.58 -5.09 3.03
C PRO A 4 59.09 -5.52 3.03
N GLN A 5 58.24 -4.65 3.58
CA GLN A 5 56.78 -4.80 3.76
C GLN A 5 55.92 -4.47 2.50
N TRP A 6 56.42 -4.63 1.28
CA TRP A 6 55.75 -4.07 0.08
C TRP A 6 55.14 -5.09 -0.91
N LEU A 7 54.87 -6.33 -0.49
CA LEU A 7 54.27 -7.34 -1.38
C LEU A 7 52.86 -7.84 -0.97
N SER A 8 52.25 -7.30 0.10
CA SER A 8 50.92 -7.74 0.53
C SER A 8 49.74 -6.95 -0.09
N CYS A 9 50.00 -5.92 -0.91
CA CYS A 9 48.94 -5.03 -1.41
C CYS A 9 48.44 -5.38 -2.82
N CYS A 10 49.21 -6.15 -3.61
CA CYS A 10 48.89 -6.38 -5.03
C CYS A 10 48.05 -7.64 -5.32
N THR A 11 47.88 -8.58 -4.39
CA THR A 11 47.07 -9.80 -4.62
C THR A 11 45.62 -9.68 -4.17
N SER A 12 45.29 -8.74 -3.26
CA SER A 12 43.90 -8.50 -2.84
C SER A 12 43.09 -7.66 -3.82
N VAL A 13 43.74 -6.94 -4.75
CA VAL A 13 43.03 -6.17 -5.79
C VAL A 13 42.64 -7.04 -6.99
N LEU A 14 43.35 -8.15 -7.26
CA LEU A 14 43.02 -9.05 -8.36
C LEU A 14 41.91 -10.07 -8.05
N LEU A 15 41.53 -10.28 -6.79
CA LEU A 15 40.41 -11.15 -6.39
C LEU A 15 39.06 -10.40 -6.28
N LEU A 16 39.06 -9.07 -6.36
CA LEU A 16 37.84 -8.25 -6.30
C LEU A 16 37.25 -7.92 -7.69
N LEU A 17 37.83 -8.44 -8.78
CA LEU A 17 37.32 -8.22 -10.15
C LEU A 17 36.56 -9.42 -10.74
N TYR A 18 36.36 -10.52 -9.99
CA TYR A 18 35.75 -11.75 -10.53
C TYR A 18 34.31 -12.05 -10.09
N HIS A 19 33.67 -11.20 -9.28
CA HIS A 19 32.27 -11.38 -8.88
C HIS A 19 31.45 -10.10 -9.00
N VAL A 20 31.28 -9.62 -10.23
CA VAL A 20 30.13 -8.77 -10.56
C VAL A 20 29.53 -9.27 -11.87
N ALA A 21 28.74 -10.34 -11.78
CA ALA A 21 27.75 -10.63 -12.81
C ALA A 21 26.58 -9.64 -12.60
N PRO A 22 26.10 -8.95 -13.64
CA PRO A 22 24.90 -8.14 -13.52
C PRO A 22 23.72 -9.09 -13.31
N ALA A 23 23.12 -9.03 -12.12
CA ALA A 23 21.81 -9.62 -11.89
C ALA A 23 20.82 -8.93 -12.83
N VAL A 24 20.30 -9.71 -13.78
CA VAL A 24 19.20 -9.33 -14.65
C VAL A 24 18.06 -8.86 -13.76
N THR A 25 17.73 -7.57 -13.82
CA THR A 25 16.51 -7.00 -13.25
C THR A 25 15.33 -7.70 -13.93
N GLN A 26 14.79 -8.73 -13.27
CA GLN A 26 13.47 -9.23 -13.56
C GLN A 26 12.50 -8.07 -13.40
N ALA A 27 11.90 -7.65 -14.51
CA ALA A 27 10.70 -6.85 -14.52
C ALA A 27 9.69 -7.51 -13.58
N THR A 28 9.25 -6.79 -12.55
CA THR A 28 8.15 -7.22 -11.70
C THR A 28 6.88 -7.24 -12.54
N CYS A 29 6.59 -8.40 -13.14
CA CYS A 29 5.26 -8.68 -13.66
C CYS A 29 4.26 -8.44 -12.51
N GLY A 30 3.29 -7.55 -12.75
CA GLY A 30 2.28 -7.19 -11.76
C GLY A 30 1.58 -8.42 -11.17
N VAL A 31 1.15 -8.29 -9.91
CA VAL A 31 0.43 -9.34 -9.18
C VAL A 31 -0.73 -9.87 -10.05
N PRO A 32 -0.83 -11.19 -10.29
CA PRO A 32 -1.95 -11.76 -11.03
C PRO A 32 -3.28 -11.35 -10.41
N GLY A 33 -4.25 -10.99 -11.25
CA GLY A 33 -5.60 -10.66 -10.78
C GLY A 33 -6.25 -11.84 -10.05
N ILE A 34 -7.18 -11.53 -9.15
CA ILE A 34 -7.94 -12.52 -8.38
C ILE A 34 -8.69 -13.44 -9.36
N PRO A 35 -8.70 -14.78 -9.15
CA PRO A 35 -9.48 -15.70 -9.97
C PRO A 35 -10.96 -15.29 -10.07
N GLY A 36 -11.55 -15.45 -11.25
CA GLY A 36 -12.98 -15.17 -11.46
C GLY A 36 -13.89 -16.06 -10.61
N ILE A 37 -15.08 -15.57 -10.31
CA ILE A 37 -16.11 -16.31 -9.57
C ILE A 37 -16.56 -17.53 -10.41
N PRO A 38 -16.74 -18.73 -9.81
CA PRO A 38 -17.27 -19.89 -10.52
C PRO A 38 -18.61 -19.59 -11.21
N GLY A 39 -18.83 -20.17 -12.39
CA GLY A 39 -20.07 -19.99 -13.13
C GLY A 39 -21.30 -20.51 -12.37
N THR A 40 -22.47 -19.93 -12.67
CA THR A 40 -23.75 -20.36 -12.08
C THR A 40 -24.16 -21.75 -12.57
N HIS A 41 -25.02 -22.45 -11.82
CA HIS A 41 -25.56 -23.74 -12.23
C HIS A 41 -26.31 -23.64 -13.57
N GLY A 42 -26.21 -24.68 -14.39
CA GLY A 42 -26.94 -24.75 -15.66
C GLY A 42 -28.46 -24.84 -15.45
N PRO A 43 -29.28 -24.52 -16.47
CA PRO A 43 -30.72 -24.69 -16.39
C PRO A 43 -31.10 -26.16 -16.21
N ASN A 44 -32.26 -26.41 -15.59
CA ASN A 44 -32.81 -27.76 -15.46
C ASN A 44 -32.98 -28.42 -16.83
N GLY A 45 -32.75 -29.74 -16.89
CA GLY A 45 -33.00 -30.52 -18.11
C GLY A 45 -34.47 -30.41 -18.54
N LYS A 46 -34.71 -30.52 -19.85
CA LYS A 46 -36.08 -30.59 -20.38
C LYS A 46 -36.76 -31.88 -19.93
N ASP A 47 -38.07 -31.82 -19.72
CA ASP A 47 -38.86 -33.03 -19.45
C ASP A 47 -38.65 -34.07 -20.54
N GLY A 48 -38.55 -35.34 -20.13
CA GLY A 48 -38.45 -36.45 -21.06
C GLY A 48 -39.71 -36.53 -21.95
N PRO A 49 -39.60 -37.09 -23.17
CA PRO A 49 -40.76 -37.31 -24.01
C PRO A 49 -41.78 -38.19 -23.28
N LYS A 50 -43.08 -37.89 -23.46
CA LYS A 50 -44.16 -38.72 -22.92
C LYS A 50 -44.00 -40.15 -23.44
N GLY A 51 -44.03 -41.13 -22.54
CA GLY A 51 -43.97 -42.55 -22.91
C GLY A 51 -45.05 -42.89 -23.93
N GLY A 52 -44.74 -43.85 -24.82
CA GLY A 52 -45.70 -44.37 -25.78
C GLY A 52 -46.97 -44.87 -25.09
N LYS A 53 -48.12 -44.73 -25.76
CA LYS A 53 -49.36 -45.35 -25.30
C LYS A 53 -49.15 -46.86 -25.35
N GLY A 54 -49.41 -47.57 -24.24
CA GLY A 54 -49.36 -49.02 -24.24
C GLY A 54 -50.39 -49.59 -25.22
N ASP A 55 -50.11 -50.78 -25.76
CA ASP A 55 -51.04 -51.51 -26.62
C ASP A 55 -52.36 -51.77 -25.88
N PRO A 56 -53.52 -51.80 -26.58
CA PRO A 56 -54.80 -52.11 -25.96
C PRO A 56 -54.73 -53.49 -25.27
N GLY A 57 -54.92 -53.52 -23.95
CA GLY A 57 -54.99 -54.77 -23.20
C GLY A 57 -56.28 -55.52 -23.52
N GLU A 58 -56.21 -56.84 -23.60
CA GLU A 58 -57.39 -57.69 -23.49
C GLU A 58 -58.05 -57.51 -22.11
N THR A 59 -59.37 -57.62 -22.12
CA THR A 59 -60.30 -57.23 -21.06
C THR A 59 -59.88 -57.73 -19.67
N GLY A 60 -59.57 -56.78 -18.76
CA GLY A 60 -59.62 -57.00 -17.31
C GLY A 60 -58.33 -56.70 -16.52
N GLN A 61 -58.05 -55.40 -16.29
CA GLN A 61 -57.45 -54.78 -15.08
C GLN A 61 -56.73 -53.46 -15.46
N PRO A 62 -56.80 -52.39 -14.65
CA PRO A 62 -56.15 -51.12 -14.96
C PRO A 62 -54.63 -51.26 -14.74
N VAL A 63 -53.88 -51.53 -15.82
CA VAL A 63 -52.43 -51.48 -15.80
C VAL A 63 -52.01 -50.00 -15.79
N ARG A 64 -51.63 -49.49 -14.61
CA ARG A 64 -50.97 -48.17 -14.51
C ARG A 64 -49.66 -48.26 -15.30
N GLY A 65 -49.57 -47.50 -16.40
CA GLY A 65 -48.36 -47.46 -17.22
C GLY A 65 -47.12 -47.14 -16.37
N GLN A 66 -46.00 -47.81 -16.68
CA GLN A 66 -44.73 -47.56 -15.98
C GLN A 66 -44.34 -46.08 -16.08
N LYS A 67 -43.82 -45.52 -14.98
CA LYS A 67 -43.26 -44.17 -14.97
C LYS A 67 -42.10 -44.13 -15.96
N GLY A 68 -42.09 -43.11 -16.83
CA GLY A 68 -40.99 -42.90 -17.77
C GLY A 68 -39.63 -42.78 -17.07
N LEU A 69 -38.57 -43.16 -17.78
CA LEU A 69 -37.19 -43.06 -17.28
C LEU A 69 -36.84 -41.60 -16.93
N ILE A 70 -35.95 -41.43 -15.95
CA ILE A 70 -35.41 -40.11 -15.58
C ILE A 70 -34.66 -39.54 -16.80
N GLY A 71 -34.90 -38.26 -17.10
CA GLY A 71 -34.21 -37.56 -18.18
C GLY A 71 -32.70 -37.50 -17.96
N LEU A 72 -31.94 -37.43 -19.06
CA LEU A 72 -30.48 -37.32 -18.99
C LEU A 72 -30.04 -36.03 -18.28
N ARG A 73 -28.93 -36.10 -17.53
CA ARG A 73 -28.31 -34.92 -16.92
C ARG A 73 -27.93 -33.92 -18.02
N GLY A 74 -28.25 -32.64 -17.79
CA GLY A 74 -27.86 -31.57 -18.70
C GLY A 74 -26.34 -31.46 -18.87
N PRO A 75 -25.86 -30.89 -19.99
CA PRO A 75 -24.44 -30.69 -20.22
C PRO A 75 -23.84 -29.71 -19.18
N PRO A 76 -22.51 -29.75 -18.96
CA PRO A 76 -21.82 -28.75 -18.14
C PRO A 76 -22.11 -27.32 -18.61
N GLY A 77 -22.17 -26.38 -17.64
CA GLY A 77 -22.28 -24.95 -17.94
C GLY A 77 -21.09 -24.45 -18.78
N ARG A 78 -21.31 -23.36 -19.51
CA ARG A 78 -20.21 -22.74 -20.27
C ARG A 78 -19.16 -22.17 -19.32
N PRO A 79 -17.87 -22.14 -19.71
CA PRO A 79 -16.85 -21.41 -18.97
C PRO A 79 -17.27 -19.96 -18.73
N GLY A 80 -16.91 -19.41 -17.57
CA GLY A 80 -17.13 -18.00 -17.25
C GLY A 80 -16.41 -17.09 -18.25
N LEU A 81 -16.92 -15.88 -18.43
CA LEU A 81 -16.26 -14.87 -19.25
C LEU A 81 -14.89 -14.53 -18.64
N LYS A 82 -13.89 -14.29 -19.51
CA LYS A 82 -12.60 -13.76 -19.06
C LYS A 82 -12.86 -12.42 -18.38
N GLY A 83 -12.31 -12.23 -17.18
CA GLY A 83 -12.38 -10.94 -16.49
C GLY A 83 -11.75 -9.83 -17.33
N ASP A 84 -12.22 -8.60 -17.12
CA ASP A 84 -11.69 -7.45 -17.83
C ASP A 84 -10.19 -7.28 -17.56
N LYS A 85 -9.45 -6.83 -18.58
CA LYS A 85 -8.07 -6.43 -18.38
C LYS A 85 -8.09 -5.28 -17.37
N GLY A 86 -7.31 -5.41 -16.29
CA GLY A 86 -7.12 -4.30 -15.35
C GLY A 86 -6.78 -3.02 -16.09
N LEU A 87 -7.30 -1.89 -15.60
CA LEU A 87 -7.04 -0.58 -16.20
C LEU A 87 -5.53 -0.42 -16.43
N PRO A 88 -5.09 0.00 -17.63
CA PRO A 88 -3.70 0.37 -17.82
C PRO A 88 -3.36 1.44 -16.79
N PHE A 89 -2.21 1.29 -16.11
CA PHE A 89 -1.68 2.34 -15.25
C PHE A 89 -1.53 3.59 -16.11
N ASN A 90 -2.50 4.49 -16.03
CA ASN A 90 -2.53 5.66 -16.87
C ASN A 90 -1.41 6.60 -16.42
N THR A 91 -0.34 6.63 -17.21
CA THR A 91 0.81 7.54 -17.10
C THR A 91 0.48 8.98 -17.48
N ALA A 92 -0.80 9.36 -17.61
CA ALA A 92 -1.24 10.74 -17.59
C ALA A 92 -0.91 11.38 -16.22
N ASN A 93 0.32 11.87 -16.15
CA ASN A 93 0.98 12.62 -15.09
C ASN A 93 0.05 13.58 -14.32
N ARG A 94 -0.54 13.10 -13.24
CA ARG A 94 -0.41 13.83 -11.98
C ARG A 94 0.36 12.94 -11.04
N ALA A 95 1.57 13.38 -10.68
CA ALA A 95 2.20 12.88 -9.45
C ALA A 95 1.14 13.02 -8.36
N LYS A 96 0.69 11.90 -7.81
CA LYS A 96 -0.27 11.95 -6.70
C LYS A 96 0.45 12.66 -5.57
N PRO A 97 -0.15 13.68 -4.94
CA PRO A 97 0.51 14.43 -3.89
C PRO A 97 0.86 13.47 -2.76
N SER A 98 2.16 13.20 -2.63
CA SER A 98 2.75 12.38 -1.59
C SER A 98 4.02 13.06 -1.10
N PHE A 99 4.43 12.82 0.14
CA PHE A 99 5.74 13.20 0.64
C PHE A 99 6.16 12.19 1.68
N SER A 100 7.47 11.99 1.80
CA SER A 100 8.07 11.22 2.88
C SER A 100 9.40 11.85 3.20
N ARG A 101 9.47 12.51 4.37
CA ARG A 101 10.56 13.42 4.72
C ARG A 101 11.15 13.05 6.07
N ILE A 102 12.44 13.29 6.24
CA ILE A 102 13.19 13.12 7.48
C ILE A 102 13.71 14.48 7.95
N ARG A 103 13.64 14.71 9.26
CA ARG A 103 14.17 15.93 9.90
C ARG A 103 15.67 15.83 10.09
N LEU A 104 16.39 16.89 9.73
CA LEU A 104 17.85 16.95 9.84
C LEU A 104 18.40 17.84 10.94
N GLN A 105 17.59 18.78 11.43
CA GLN A 105 18.00 19.78 12.40
C GLN A 105 18.51 19.17 13.72
N THR A 106 19.59 19.73 14.27
CA THR A 106 20.23 19.24 15.51
C THR A 106 19.69 19.89 16.78
N ASN A 107 19.05 21.05 16.65
CA ASN A 107 18.30 21.71 17.71
C ASN A 107 16.92 21.05 17.91
N PRO A 108 16.38 21.03 19.14
CA PRO A 108 15.01 20.59 19.38
C PRO A 108 14.01 21.54 18.70
N PRO A 109 12.84 21.05 18.26
CA PRO A 109 11.79 21.92 17.71
C PRO A 109 11.25 22.86 18.78
N GLY A 110 10.79 24.04 18.36
CA GLY A 110 10.10 24.98 19.23
C GLY A 110 8.81 24.40 19.81
N VAL A 111 8.34 24.98 20.90
CA VAL A 111 7.07 24.61 21.53
C VAL A 111 5.92 25.18 20.72
N ASP A 112 4.97 24.32 20.35
CA ASP A 112 3.79 24.64 19.56
C ASP A 112 4.12 25.29 18.20
N THR A 113 5.30 24.96 17.66
CA THR A 113 5.74 25.36 16.32
C THR A 113 5.74 24.17 15.37
N ASN A 114 5.48 24.43 14.09
CA ASN A 114 5.61 23.41 13.04
C ASN A 114 7.03 22.85 13.01
N ILE A 115 7.13 21.53 12.88
CA ILE A 115 8.39 20.82 12.77
C ILE A 115 8.77 20.74 11.30
N ASP A 116 9.95 21.26 10.96
CA ASP A 116 10.49 21.13 9.61
C ASP A 116 11.09 19.75 9.37
N PHE A 117 10.78 19.17 8.21
CA PHE A 117 11.37 17.91 7.71
C PHE A 117 11.96 18.16 6.33
N GLU A 118 13.28 18.35 6.27
CA GLU A 118 13.93 18.96 5.12
C GLU A 118 14.25 17.96 4.01
N ARG A 119 14.73 16.77 4.38
CA ARG A 119 15.30 15.82 3.42
C ARG A 119 14.28 14.78 2.99
N GLU A 120 14.25 14.46 1.71
CA GLU A 120 13.49 13.32 1.18
C GLU A 120 14.17 12.00 1.55
N ILE A 121 13.37 11.00 1.93
CA ILE A 121 13.91 9.69 2.34
C ILE A 121 14.54 8.95 1.14
N LEU A 122 14.01 9.15 -0.07
CA LEU A 122 14.43 8.46 -1.30
C LEU A 122 14.76 9.48 -2.41
N PRO A 123 15.93 10.15 -2.34
CA PRO A 123 16.28 11.22 -3.29
C PRO A 123 16.57 10.72 -4.71
N GLU A 124 16.90 9.43 -4.87
CA GLU A 124 17.21 8.80 -6.16
C GLU A 124 15.98 8.27 -6.90
N LEU A 125 14.78 8.52 -6.36
CA LEU A 125 13.55 8.05 -6.98
C LEU A 125 13.29 8.80 -8.29
N ASP A 126 12.74 8.09 -9.27
CA ASP A 126 12.33 8.64 -10.56
C ASP A 126 11.49 9.91 -10.33
N GLN A 127 11.74 10.97 -11.09
CA GLN A 127 11.13 12.28 -10.88
C GLN A 127 9.60 12.25 -10.95
N ARG A 128 9.02 11.23 -11.60
CA ARG A 128 7.58 10.99 -11.67
C ARG A 128 6.98 10.43 -10.37
N LEU A 129 7.82 9.87 -9.52
CA LEU A 129 7.50 9.27 -8.24
C LEU A 129 7.97 10.12 -7.06
N GLN A 130 8.76 11.17 -7.32
CA GLN A 130 9.16 12.14 -6.30
C GLN A 130 7.94 12.82 -5.67
N GLY A 131 8.01 12.97 -4.36
CA GLY A 131 6.96 13.61 -3.59
C GLY A 131 7.00 15.14 -3.68
N VAL A 132 5.97 15.79 -3.12
CA VAL A 132 5.95 17.23 -2.91
C VAL A 132 6.87 17.64 -1.76
N SER A 133 7.36 18.87 -1.81
CA SER A 133 8.09 19.49 -0.70
C SER A 133 7.13 20.11 0.31
N LEU A 134 7.53 20.08 1.58
CA LEU A 134 6.85 20.81 2.64
C LEU A 134 7.34 22.26 2.64
N THR A 135 6.45 23.21 2.88
CA THR A 135 6.80 24.62 3.07
C THR A 135 6.69 24.92 4.57
N ASN A 136 7.80 25.27 5.22
CA ASN A 136 7.85 25.52 6.68
C ASN A 136 7.21 24.39 7.50
N GLY A 137 7.57 23.14 7.18
CA GLY A 137 7.07 21.94 7.86
C GLY A 137 5.61 21.59 7.56
N SER A 138 4.96 22.32 6.64
CA SER A 138 3.57 22.14 6.29
C SER A 138 3.40 21.56 4.89
N PHE A 139 2.53 20.56 4.79
CA PHE A 139 1.94 20.10 3.54
C PHE A 139 0.82 21.06 3.15
N MET A 140 0.65 21.32 1.85
CA MET A 140 -0.47 22.11 1.31
C MET A 140 -1.22 21.24 0.29
N CYS A 141 -2.52 21.10 0.50
CA CYS A 141 -3.39 20.33 -0.38
C CYS A 141 -3.61 21.06 -1.71
N VAL A 142 -3.19 20.43 -2.81
CA VAL A 142 -3.43 20.93 -4.18
C VAL A 142 -4.46 20.10 -4.94
N THR A 143 -4.91 18.99 -4.35
CA THR A 143 -5.90 18.08 -4.95
C THR A 143 -6.87 17.65 -3.86
N LYS A 144 -8.12 18.10 -3.95
CA LYS A 144 -9.16 17.72 -3.00
C LYS A 144 -9.28 16.19 -2.92
N GLY A 145 -9.36 15.66 -1.70
CA GLY A 145 -9.43 14.21 -1.52
C GLY A 145 -9.21 13.74 -0.09
N VAL A 146 -9.10 12.42 0.04
CA VAL A 146 -8.82 11.75 1.30
C VAL A 146 -7.35 11.34 1.35
N TYR A 147 -6.67 11.81 2.39
CA TYR A 147 -5.23 11.66 2.59
C TYR A 147 -4.92 10.82 3.82
N PHE A 148 -3.84 10.06 3.75
CA PHE A 148 -3.25 9.40 4.91
C PHE A 148 -2.00 10.16 5.34
N PHE A 149 -1.85 10.40 6.64
CA PHE A 149 -0.67 11.00 7.24
C PHE A 149 -0.13 10.10 8.35
N SER A 150 1.19 9.99 8.47
CA SER A 150 1.87 9.23 9.53
C SER A 150 3.18 9.89 9.91
N TYR A 151 3.52 9.84 11.19
CA TYR A 151 4.82 10.29 11.70
C TYR A 151 5.45 9.25 12.61
N HIS A 152 6.78 9.27 12.69
CA HIS A 152 7.56 8.48 13.64
C HIS A 152 8.62 9.38 14.26
N ILE A 153 8.57 9.55 15.59
CA ILE A 153 9.43 10.46 16.33
C ILE A 153 10.16 9.69 17.43
N SER A 154 11.48 9.79 17.42
CA SER A 154 12.34 9.20 18.46
C SER A 154 12.55 10.18 19.62
N ALA A 155 12.51 9.69 20.86
CA ALA A 155 12.60 10.51 22.07
C ALA A 155 13.33 9.77 23.22
N ARG A 156 13.75 10.50 24.27
CA ARG A 156 14.46 9.96 25.44
C ARG A 156 13.63 9.76 26.72
N SER A 157 12.42 10.31 26.79
CA SER A 157 11.57 10.13 27.96
C SER A 157 10.10 10.40 27.67
N ARG A 158 9.74 11.65 27.37
CA ARG A 158 8.35 12.06 27.15
C ARG A 158 8.24 12.90 25.91
N VAL A 159 7.36 12.49 25.03
CA VAL A 159 7.14 13.17 23.76
C VAL A 159 5.66 13.21 23.45
N CYS A 160 5.20 14.39 23.06
CA CYS A 160 3.81 14.65 22.73
C CYS A 160 3.74 15.45 21.45
N MET A 161 3.06 14.90 20.44
CA MET A 161 2.98 15.44 19.09
C MET A 161 1.54 15.75 18.70
N LYS A 162 1.33 16.90 18.06
CA LYS A 162 0.05 17.30 17.48
C LYS A 162 0.11 17.23 15.96
N LEU A 163 -0.81 16.49 15.35
CA LEU A 163 -1.10 16.59 13.92
C LEU A 163 -2.14 17.70 13.72
N MET A 164 -1.76 18.73 12.98
CA MET A 164 -2.56 19.92 12.74
C MET A 164 -3.17 19.90 11.34
N LYS A 165 -4.41 20.39 11.20
CA LYS A 165 -5.00 20.82 9.93
C LYS A 165 -5.30 22.32 10.05
N GLY A 166 -4.59 23.15 9.29
CA GLY A 166 -4.53 24.59 9.59
C GLY A 166 -4.11 24.81 11.04
N ASP A 167 -4.92 25.55 11.80
CA ASP A 167 -4.68 25.85 13.21
C ASP A 167 -5.37 24.87 14.17
N THR A 168 -6.08 23.85 13.66
CA THR A 168 -6.85 22.90 14.48
C THR A 168 -6.04 21.63 14.72
N THR A 169 -5.95 21.20 15.98
CA THR A 169 -5.36 19.91 16.33
C THR A 169 -6.35 18.77 16.03
N HIS A 170 -5.99 17.88 15.12
CA HIS A 170 -6.80 16.71 14.77
C HIS A 170 -6.41 15.45 15.53
N LEU A 171 -5.12 15.28 15.81
CA LEU A 171 -4.60 14.18 16.62
C LEU A 171 -3.57 14.74 17.57
N MET A 172 -3.62 14.34 18.84
CA MET A 172 -2.59 14.59 19.83
C MET A 172 -2.24 13.27 20.49
N GLN A 173 -1.00 12.83 20.32
CA GLN A 173 -0.50 11.59 20.90
C GLN A 173 0.67 11.89 21.83
N CYS A 174 0.69 11.24 22.99
CA CYS A 174 1.73 11.38 24.00
C CYS A 174 2.20 10.01 24.45
N ASP A 175 3.50 9.74 24.29
CA ASP A 175 4.13 8.53 24.82
C ASP A 175 5.21 8.89 25.83
N MET A 176 5.40 7.99 26.80
CA MET A 176 6.35 8.15 27.89
C MET A 176 7.00 6.82 28.23
N ALA A 177 8.32 6.82 28.37
CA ALA A 177 9.11 5.69 28.81
C ALA A 177 10.33 6.18 29.61
N ASP A 178 10.97 5.27 30.33
CA ASP A 178 12.29 5.52 30.89
C ASP A 178 13.35 5.15 29.85
N GLY A 179 14.03 6.15 29.29
CA GLY A 179 15.00 5.97 28.21
C GLY A 179 14.42 6.11 26.79
N PHE A 180 15.12 5.54 25.81
CA PHE A 180 14.81 5.73 24.40
C PHE A 180 13.46 5.11 24.01
N LEU A 181 12.64 5.86 23.29
CA LEU A 181 11.35 5.41 22.76
C LEU A 181 11.12 5.99 21.36
N VAL A 182 10.22 5.37 20.60
CA VAL A 182 9.70 5.91 19.35
C VAL A 182 8.18 6.04 19.48
N THR A 183 7.66 7.26 19.34
CA THR A 183 6.23 7.52 19.24
C THR A 183 5.83 7.58 17.77
N SER A 184 4.63 7.14 17.47
CA SER A 184 4.06 7.24 16.13
C SER A 184 2.58 7.56 16.21
N GLY A 185 2.09 8.31 15.23
CA GLY A 185 0.66 8.54 15.07
C GLY A 185 0.32 8.65 13.60
N SER A 186 -0.90 8.26 13.26
CA SER A 186 -1.42 8.36 11.91
C SER A 186 -2.87 8.79 11.91
N ALA A 187 -3.30 9.44 10.84
CA ALA A 187 -4.67 9.87 10.65
C ALA A 187 -5.06 9.86 9.18
N ILE A 188 -6.35 9.64 8.93
CA ILE A 188 -6.96 9.84 7.63
C ILE A 188 -7.73 11.16 7.70
N LEU A 189 -7.43 12.08 6.78
CA LEU A 189 -8.04 13.41 6.73
C LEU A 189 -8.62 13.66 5.35
N GLU A 190 -9.84 14.19 5.30
CA GLU A 190 -10.39 14.80 4.10
C GLU A 190 -9.92 16.25 4.01
N LEU A 191 -9.35 16.62 2.87
CA LEU A 191 -8.75 17.93 2.63
C LEU A 191 -9.36 18.59 1.39
N ASP A 192 -9.68 19.87 1.53
CA ASP A 192 -10.00 20.78 0.44
C ASP A 192 -8.71 21.40 -0.13
N VAL A 193 -8.80 21.95 -1.35
CA VAL A 193 -7.67 22.66 -1.95
C VAL A 193 -7.33 23.89 -1.12
N GLY A 194 -6.07 24.02 -0.73
CA GLY A 194 -5.58 25.08 0.15
C GLY A 194 -5.45 24.66 1.62
N ASP A 195 -6.06 23.55 2.04
CA ASP A 195 -5.87 23.03 3.40
C ASP A 195 -4.40 22.70 3.66
N THR A 196 -3.94 23.02 4.87
CA THR A 196 -2.57 22.71 5.31
C THR A 196 -2.55 21.63 6.37
N VAL A 197 -1.52 20.78 6.36
CA VAL A 197 -1.30 19.76 7.39
C VAL A 197 0.14 19.81 7.87
N SER A 198 0.36 19.88 9.18
CA SER A 198 1.68 19.94 9.78
C SER A 198 1.77 19.10 11.07
N LEU A 199 3.00 18.83 11.51
CA LEU A 199 3.27 18.22 12.81
C LEU A 199 3.85 19.29 13.74
N GLN A 200 3.33 19.38 14.96
CA GLN A 200 3.83 20.30 15.99
C GLN A 200 4.29 19.55 17.23
N ALA A 201 5.43 20.00 17.77
CA ALA A 201 5.92 19.56 19.06
C ALA A 201 5.26 20.36 20.17
N THR A 202 4.94 19.72 21.29
CA THR A 202 4.42 20.44 22.47
C THR A 202 5.54 20.77 23.46
N ARG A 203 5.17 21.28 24.65
CA ARG A 203 6.13 21.45 25.76
C ARG A 203 6.81 20.15 26.20
N PHE A 204 6.22 18.99 25.90
CA PHE A 204 6.83 17.69 26.16
C PHE A 204 7.49 17.19 24.87
N ASN A 205 8.74 17.58 24.65
CA ASN A 205 9.46 17.35 23.39
C ASN A 205 10.91 16.88 23.61
N THR A 206 11.12 15.80 24.37
CA THR A 206 12.46 15.18 24.51
C THR A 206 12.89 14.42 23.24
N MET A 207 12.68 15.02 22.06
CA MET A 207 13.00 14.47 20.75
C MET A 207 14.51 14.27 20.61
N VAL A 208 14.91 13.14 20.05
CA VAL A 208 16.32 12.88 19.70
C VAL A 208 16.61 13.52 18.35
N THR A 209 17.56 14.46 18.33
CA THR A 209 17.92 15.22 17.14
C THR A 209 19.17 14.70 16.42
N SER A 210 19.89 13.75 17.03
CA SER A 210 21.10 13.16 16.44
C SER A 210 20.76 12.05 15.46
N GLN A 211 21.02 12.31 14.17
CA GLN A 211 20.75 11.39 13.06
C GLN A 211 21.56 10.08 13.11
N SER A 212 22.68 10.04 13.85
CA SER A 212 23.46 8.81 14.00
C SER A 212 22.80 7.79 14.93
N SER A 213 21.82 8.22 15.73
CA SER A 213 21.16 7.39 16.74
C SER A 213 19.67 7.22 16.51
N ALA A 214 19.05 8.11 15.74
CA ALA A 214 17.60 8.12 15.54
C ALA A 214 17.20 8.84 14.25
N SER A 215 16.03 8.48 13.72
CA SER A 215 15.39 9.17 12.60
C SER A 215 14.01 9.65 13.01
N ASN A 216 13.64 10.84 12.55
CA ASN A 216 12.33 11.44 12.78
C ASN A 216 11.67 11.71 11.42
N THR A 217 10.54 11.09 11.15
CA THR A 217 9.91 11.09 9.82
C THR A 217 8.49 11.62 9.87
N PHE A 218 8.09 12.23 8.75
CA PHE A 218 6.71 12.60 8.47
C PHE A 218 6.38 12.27 7.02
N THR A 219 5.28 11.55 6.84
CA THR A 219 4.84 10.99 5.58
C THR A 219 3.37 11.32 5.36
N GLY A 220 3.00 11.66 4.14
CA GLY A 220 1.61 11.85 3.74
C GLY A 220 1.39 11.49 2.29
N PHE A 221 0.22 10.97 1.94
CA PHE A 221 -0.15 10.69 0.55
C PHE A 221 -1.66 10.69 0.32
N LEU A 222 -2.05 11.06 -0.90
CA LEU A 222 -3.43 10.94 -1.38
C LEU A 222 -3.82 9.47 -1.53
N ILE A 223 -4.90 9.06 -0.86
CA ILE A 223 -5.51 7.74 -1.04
C ILE A 223 -6.41 7.77 -2.28
N PHE A 224 -7.39 8.67 -2.31
CA PHE A 224 -8.28 8.88 -3.45
C PHE A 224 -8.75 10.34 -3.54
N PRO A 225 -8.81 10.92 -4.75
CA PRO A 225 -9.36 12.26 -4.96
C PRO A 225 -10.88 12.26 -4.76
N THR A 226 -11.43 13.39 -4.34
CA THR A 226 -12.89 13.61 -4.21
C THR A 226 -13.33 14.78 -5.12
N ALA A 227 -14.63 14.85 -5.38
CA ALA A 227 -15.24 15.81 -6.31
C ALA A 227 -15.44 17.20 -5.70
#